data_AF-A0A7S0LJ64-F1
#
_entry.id   AF-A0A7S0LJ64-F1
#
_cell.length_a   1.000
_cell.length_b   1.000
_cell.length_c   1.000
_cell.angle_alpha   90.00
_cell.angle_beta   90.00
_cell.angle_gamma   90.00
#
_symmetry.space_group_name_H-M   'P 1'
#
loop_
_entity.id
_entity.type
_entity.pdbx_description
1 polymer ?
#
loop_
_entity_poly.entity_id
_entity_poly.type
_entity_poly.pdbx_seq_one_letter_code
_entity_poly.pdbx_strand_id
1 'polypeptide(L)'
;SHRGSGGGGGTGGGTGGGTGGGGGGGSTAGSPGGLGGPETQEAGKDFFRSARLRLTYEQFNQFLANIKRLNDHAQSRDETLQHAQEIFGADNHDLFVAFKSLLTKHGLT
;
A
#
# COMPACT_ATOMS: atom_id res chain seq x y z
N SER A 1 -15.44 -44.28 -8.98
CA SER A 1 -14.40 -45.14 -9.54
C SER A 1 -13.32 -44.24 -10.10
N HIS A 2 -12.35 -43.75 -9.34
CA HIS A 2 -11.28 -44.43 -8.59
C HIS A 2 -10.32 -45.22 -9.50
N ARG A 3 -9.12 -44.62 -9.63
CA ARG A 3 -7.77 -45.21 -9.80
C ARG A 3 -7.52 -46.04 -11.05
N GLY A 4 -6.50 -45.70 -11.83
CA GLY A 4 -5.07 -45.96 -11.52
C GLY A 4 -4.52 -46.74 -12.71
N SER A 5 -3.23 -46.91 -12.98
CA SER A 5 -2.03 -46.81 -12.17
C SER A 5 -0.83 -47.07 -13.10
N GLY A 6 0.34 -46.58 -12.68
CA GLY A 6 1.62 -47.25 -12.92
C GLY A 6 2.46 -46.64 -14.05
N GLY A 7 3.73 -46.33 -13.88
CA GLY A 7 4.64 -46.60 -12.76
C GLY A 7 6.07 -46.79 -13.28
N GLY A 8 7.06 -46.47 -12.44
CA GLY A 8 8.48 -46.75 -12.63
C GLY A 8 9.23 -45.62 -13.33
N GLY A 9 10.36 -45.12 -12.86
CA GLY A 9 11.34 -45.63 -11.89
C GLY A 9 12.71 -45.19 -12.43
N GLY A 10 13.53 -44.51 -11.64
CA GLY A 10 14.80 -43.99 -12.15
C GLY A 10 15.61 -43.28 -11.08
N THR A 11 16.56 -44.03 -10.53
CA THR A 11 17.61 -43.65 -9.58
C THR A 11 18.65 -42.73 -10.21
N GLY A 12 19.29 -41.87 -9.41
CA GLY A 12 20.55 -41.24 -9.81
C GLY A 12 21.08 -40.26 -8.76
N GLY A 13 22.14 -40.66 -8.05
CA GLY A 13 22.87 -39.81 -7.13
C GLY A 13 23.77 -38.80 -7.85
N GLY A 14 24.21 -37.79 -7.10
CA GLY A 14 25.15 -36.77 -7.59
C GLY A 14 25.54 -35.82 -6.48
N THR A 15 26.69 -36.08 -5.87
CA THR A 15 27.42 -35.21 -4.95
C THR A 15 27.93 -33.96 -5.68
N GLY A 16 27.84 -32.79 -5.06
CA GLY A 16 28.51 -31.59 -5.55
C GLY A 16 28.32 -30.41 -4.61
N GLY A 17 29.31 -30.15 -3.75
CA GLY A 17 29.40 -28.93 -2.96
C GLY A 17 29.77 -27.72 -3.83
N GLY A 18 29.35 -26.54 -3.40
CA GLY A 18 29.68 -25.28 -4.05
C GLY A 18 28.96 -24.10 -3.39
N THR A 19 29.64 -23.47 -2.44
CA THR A 19 29.27 -22.21 -1.80
C THR A 19 29.31 -21.05 -2.81
N GLY A 20 28.31 -20.17 -2.81
CA GLY A 20 28.36 -18.90 -3.53
C GLY A 20 27.05 -18.12 -3.39
N GLY A 21 27.08 -17.00 -2.66
CA GLY A 21 25.94 -16.13 -2.39
C GLY A 21 25.52 -15.23 -3.54
N GLY A 22 24.31 -14.69 -3.39
CA GLY A 22 23.62 -13.71 -4.25
C GLY A 22 22.13 -13.94 -4.07
N GLY A 23 21.34 -13.11 -3.38
CA GLY A 23 21.25 -11.67 -3.52
C GLY A 23 20.24 -11.35 -4.63
N GLY A 24 19.00 -11.03 -4.24
CA GLY A 24 17.90 -10.68 -5.16
C GLY A 24 16.71 -11.61 -4.93
N GLY A 25 15.70 -11.24 -4.14
CA GLY A 25 14.89 -10.04 -4.39
C GLY A 25 13.79 -10.45 -5.34
N GLY A 26 12.63 -10.82 -4.78
CA GLY A 26 11.49 -11.34 -5.52
C GLY A 26 11.01 -10.40 -6.61
N SER A 27 10.59 -10.98 -7.73
CA SER A 27 9.81 -10.30 -8.76
C SER A 27 9.05 -11.37 -9.53
N THR A 28 7.93 -11.82 -8.94
CA THR A 28 6.91 -12.56 -9.68
C THR A 28 5.59 -11.83 -9.54
N ALA A 29 4.97 -11.63 -10.69
CA ALA A 29 3.58 -11.26 -10.90
C ALA A 29 3.25 -9.76 -10.72
N GLY A 30 3.12 -9.08 -11.86
CA GLY A 30 2.47 -7.79 -11.96
C GLY A 30 2.48 -7.30 -13.40
N SER A 31 1.48 -7.68 -14.18
CA SER A 31 1.21 -7.18 -15.53
C SER A 31 1.30 -5.64 -15.59
N PRO A 32 1.98 -5.02 -16.56
CA PRO A 32 1.92 -3.57 -16.76
C PRO A 32 0.67 -3.24 -17.58
N GLY A 33 -0.49 -3.42 -16.96
CA GLY A 33 -1.78 -3.00 -17.48
C GLY A 33 -2.43 -2.08 -16.45
N GLY A 34 -2.15 -0.77 -16.54
CA GLY A 34 -2.75 0.23 -15.67
C GLY A 34 -1.80 1.39 -15.40
N LEU A 35 -2.22 2.59 -15.78
CA LEU A 35 -1.50 3.87 -15.67
C LEU A 35 -1.36 4.35 -14.20
N GLY A 36 -0.91 3.50 -13.29
CA GLY A 36 -0.67 3.82 -11.87
C GLY A 36 0.26 2.79 -11.23
N GLY A 37 1.54 3.13 -11.13
CA GLY A 37 2.57 2.23 -10.60
C GLY A 37 2.38 1.83 -9.12
N PRO A 38 2.91 0.67 -8.70
CA PRO A 38 2.80 0.13 -7.34
C PRO A 38 3.27 1.11 -6.25
N GLU A 39 4.21 1.99 -6.59
CA GLU A 39 4.73 3.03 -5.69
C GLU A 39 3.65 3.97 -5.13
N THR A 40 2.55 4.18 -5.87
CA THR A 40 1.49 5.11 -5.43
C THR A 40 0.53 4.44 -4.44
N GLN A 41 0.27 3.14 -4.60
CA GLN A 41 -0.54 2.38 -3.64
C GLN A 41 0.24 2.07 -2.35
N GLU A 42 1.55 1.84 -2.46
CA GLU A 42 2.41 1.63 -1.29
C GLU A 42 2.58 2.92 -0.47
N ALA A 43 2.69 4.08 -1.13
CA ALA A 43 2.75 5.38 -0.45
C ALA A 43 1.45 5.69 0.35
N GLY A 44 0.28 5.32 -0.18
CA GLY A 44 -0.98 5.46 0.56
C GLY A 44 -1.03 4.57 1.80
N LYS A 45 -0.63 3.31 1.67
CA LYS A 45 -0.62 2.33 2.78
C LYS A 45 0.33 2.75 3.91
N ASP A 46 1.52 3.21 3.58
CA ASP A 46 2.49 3.66 4.57
C ASP A 46 2.04 4.95 5.27
N PHE A 47 1.39 5.85 4.54
CA PHE A 47 0.78 7.05 5.11
C PHE A 47 -0.28 6.72 6.17
N PHE A 48 -1.26 5.84 5.88
CA PHE A 48 -2.28 5.48 6.86
C PHE A 48 -1.70 4.80 8.10
N ARG A 49 -0.64 3.99 7.92
CA ARG A 49 0.09 3.38 9.03
C ARG A 49 0.79 4.43 9.90
N SER A 50 1.51 5.35 9.27
CA SER A 50 2.19 6.44 9.95
C SER A 50 1.21 7.37 10.67
N ALA A 51 0.11 7.73 10.03
CA ALA A 51 -0.97 8.53 10.63
C ALA A 51 -1.57 7.85 11.86
N ARG A 52 -1.80 6.53 11.81
CA ARG A 52 -2.31 5.75 12.96
C ARG A 52 -1.35 5.76 14.16
N LEU A 53 -0.04 5.79 13.91
CA LEU A 53 0.98 5.78 14.96
C LEU A 53 1.21 7.16 15.59
N ARG A 54 1.00 8.24 14.83
CA ARG A 54 1.24 9.61 15.29
C ARG A 54 -0.01 10.30 15.84
N LEU A 55 -1.18 10.00 15.29
CA LEU A 55 -2.44 10.61 15.69
C LEU A 55 -3.09 9.83 16.83
N THR A 56 -3.81 10.56 17.68
CA THR A 56 -4.69 9.92 18.67
C THR A 56 -5.83 9.19 17.96
N TYR A 57 -6.45 8.22 18.65
CA TYR A 57 -7.58 7.48 18.10
C TYR A 57 -8.73 8.40 17.67
N GLU A 58 -9.00 9.46 18.44
CA GLU A 58 -10.03 10.43 18.12
C GLU A 58 -9.70 11.22 16.84
N GLN A 59 -8.49 11.78 16.75
CA GLN A 59 -8.02 12.49 15.55
C GLN A 59 -8.03 11.58 14.32
N PHE A 60 -7.55 10.35 14.44
CA PHE A 60 -7.55 9.39 13.34
C PHE A 60 -8.97 9.06 12.87
N ASN A 61 -9.93 8.93 13.79
CA ASN A 61 -11.33 8.67 13.42
C ASN A 61 -11.99 9.89 12.76
N GLN A 62 -11.71 11.11 13.24
CA GLN A 62 -12.12 12.35 12.58
C GLN A 62 -11.54 12.43 11.15
N PHE A 63 -10.28 12.02 10.97
CA PHE A 63 -9.64 11.97 9.66
C PHE A 63 -10.35 11.00 8.72
N LEU A 64 -10.71 9.79 9.17
CA LEU A 64 -11.48 8.84 8.35
C LEU A 64 -12.85 9.39 7.93
N ALA A 65 -13.54 10.08 8.84
CA ALA A 65 -14.81 10.74 8.53
C ALA A 65 -14.63 11.84 7.46
N ASN A 66 -13.53 12.58 7.53
CA ASN A 66 -13.17 13.62 6.57
C ASN A 66 -12.91 13.02 5.16
N ILE A 67 -12.15 11.94 5.06
CA ILE A 67 -11.96 11.18 3.80
C ILE A 67 -13.29 10.66 3.26
N LYS A 68 -14.16 10.14 4.13
CA LYS A 68 -15.46 9.61 3.74
C LYS A 68 -16.34 10.68 3.10
N ARG A 69 -16.36 11.91 3.66
CA ARG A 69 -17.11 13.05 3.10
C ARG A 69 -16.59 13.48 1.73
N LEU A 70 -15.26 13.49 1.55
CA LEU A 70 -14.66 13.75 0.25
C LEU A 70 -15.09 12.69 -0.79
N ASN A 71 -15.08 11.40 -0.41
CA ASN A 71 -15.49 10.31 -1.30
C ASN A 71 -16.99 10.34 -1.63
N ASP A 72 -17.83 10.85 -0.73
CA ASP A 72 -19.27 11.03 -0.95
C ASP A 72 -19.58 12.26 -1.83
N HIS A 73 -18.55 12.99 -2.28
CA HIS A 73 -18.66 14.31 -2.92
C HIS A 73 -19.42 15.34 -2.05
N ALA A 74 -19.54 15.08 -0.75
CA ALA A 74 -20.21 15.95 0.22
C ALA A 74 -19.35 17.13 0.67
N GLN A 75 -18.05 17.12 0.33
CA GLN A 75 -17.09 18.14 0.73
C GLN A 75 -16.04 18.36 -0.37
N SER A 76 -15.59 19.61 -0.54
CA SER A 76 -14.56 19.94 -1.51
C SER A 76 -13.17 19.48 -1.07
N ARG A 77 -12.24 19.33 -2.02
CA ARG A 77 -10.82 19.03 -1.70
C ARG A 77 -10.25 20.07 -0.74
N ASP A 78 -10.53 21.36 -0.95
CA ASP A 78 -9.97 22.45 -0.14
C ASP A 78 -10.43 22.38 1.32
N GLU A 79 -11.74 22.21 1.54
CA GLU A 79 -12.33 21.98 2.87
C GLU A 79 -11.76 20.72 3.54
N THR A 80 -11.57 19.65 2.77
CA THR A 80 -10.95 18.41 3.27
C THR A 80 -9.53 18.64 3.75
N LEU A 81 -8.77 19.48 3.05
CA LEU A 81 -7.42 19.84 3.44
C LEU A 81 -7.43 20.71 4.70
N GLN A 82 -8.30 21.71 4.80
CA GLN A 82 -8.43 22.51 6.03
C GLN A 82 -8.74 21.64 7.24
N HIS A 83 -9.76 20.79 7.16
CA HIS A 83 -10.11 19.89 8.26
C HIS A 83 -9.01 18.89 8.58
N ALA A 84 -8.31 18.35 7.56
CA ALA A 84 -7.17 17.47 7.81
C ALA A 84 -6.03 18.20 8.53
N GLN A 85 -5.78 19.48 8.20
CA GLN A 85 -4.78 20.30 8.88
C GLN A 85 -5.15 20.54 10.35
N GLU A 86 -6.41 20.78 10.67
CA GLU A 86 -6.89 20.91 12.05
C GLU A 86 -6.72 19.60 12.83
N ILE A 87 -7.07 18.46 12.22
CA ILE A 87 -6.99 17.14 12.84
C ILE A 87 -5.54 16.74 13.13
N PHE A 88 -4.63 16.98 12.18
CA PHE A 88 -3.21 16.66 12.32
C PHE A 88 -2.48 17.66 13.24
N GLY A 89 -2.93 18.91 13.23
CA GLY A 89 -2.29 20.01 13.95
C GLY A 89 -0.95 20.42 13.34
N ALA A 90 -0.29 21.38 13.99
CA ALA A 90 1.01 21.89 13.55
C ALA A 90 2.15 20.84 13.73
N ASP A 91 2.02 19.96 14.72
CA ASP A 91 3.02 18.93 15.04
C ASP A 91 3.18 17.86 13.97
N ASN A 92 2.16 17.64 13.14
CA ASN A 92 2.14 16.58 12.12
C ASN A 92 1.98 17.15 10.70
N HIS A 93 2.60 18.31 10.43
CA HIS A 93 2.52 18.95 9.12
C HIS A 93 3.05 18.08 7.97
N ASP A 94 3.99 17.19 8.23
CA ASP A 94 4.49 16.24 7.23
C ASP A 94 3.40 15.28 6.75
N LEU A 95 2.51 14.84 7.65
CA LEU A 95 1.33 14.04 7.28
C LEU A 95 0.37 14.85 6.39
N PHE A 96 0.19 16.14 6.66
CA PHE A 96 -0.63 17.00 5.82
C PHE A 96 -0.07 17.12 4.39
N VAL A 97 1.23 17.34 4.24
CA VAL A 97 1.91 17.43 2.94
C VAL A 97 1.84 16.11 2.17
N ALA A 98 2.04 14.98 2.87
CA ALA A 98 1.88 13.64 2.31
C ALA A 98 0.43 13.40 1.83
N PHE A 99 -0.55 13.78 2.66
CA PHE A 99 -1.97 13.66 2.34
C PHE A 99 -2.36 14.48 1.10
N LYS A 100 -1.92 15.74 1.00
CA LYS A 100 -2.10 16.57 -0.21
C LYS A 100 -1.56 15.87 -1.46
N SER A 101 -0.35 15.34 -1.37
CA SER A 101 0.28 14.64 -2.49
C SER A 101 -0.48 13.38 -2.89
N LEU A 102 -1.03 12.64 -1.93
CA LEU A 102 -1.88 11.46 -2.15
C LEU A 102 -3.19 11.84 -2.86
N LEU A 103 -3.82 12.93 -2.41
CA LEU A 103 -5.06 13.49 -2.95
C LEU A 103 -4.93 13.95 -4.41
N THR A 104 -3.78 14.54 -4.76
CA THR A 104 -3.46 14.99 -6.12
C THR A 104 -3.10 13.81 -7.03
N LYS A 105 -2.32 12.83 -6.55
CA LYS A 105 -1.94 11.64 -7.32
C LYS A 105 -3.11 10.68 -7.62
N HIS A 106 -4.10 10.59 -6.74
CA HIS A 106 -5.25 9.70 -6.93
C HIS A 106 -6.34 10.21 -7.88
N GLY A 107 -6.14 11.37 -8.53
CA GLY A 107 -6.84 11.70 -9.77
C GLY A 107 -8.35 11.44 -9.78
N LEU A 108 -9.10 11.92 -8.78
CA LEU A 108 -10.53 12.21 -8.96
C LEU A 108 -10.65 13.43 -9.90
N THR A 109 -10.33 13.25 -11.17
CA THR A 109 -10.54 14.15 -12.31
C THR A 109 -10.76 13.31 -13.56
#